data_AF-A0A6B8M6A3-F1
#
_entry.id   AF-A0A6B8M6A3-F1
#
_cell.length_a   1.000
_cell.length_b   1.000
_cell.length_c   1.000
_cell.angle_alpha   90.00
_cell.angle_beta   90.00
_cell.angle_gamma   90.00
#
_symmetry.space_group_name_H-M   'P 1'
#
loop_
_entity.id
_entity.type
_entity.pdbx_description
1 polymer ?
#
loop_
_entity_poly.entity_id
_entity_poly.type
_entity_poly.pdbx_seq_one_letter_code
_entity_poly.pdbx_strand_id
1 'polypeptide(L)'
;MTPDSVRETVAKQGYFLSEAPVALARFTAVCAELGPIGHRTEIRVEPGATSYFRRKDMLPYHTDSPMARYVAWLCVAQQESGGEMRLKDTRPIFDAAPAAQRDALRRTKARFPKIDGMHEAGSLPVLDGDAERGWRLNYAPWLVETGSLSASCAPLMAALDEFPGPASVAIALRPGSLLVIDNRRMLHGRDALEGDERILLRFWIRD
;
A
#
# COMPACT_ATOMS: atom_id res chain seq x y z
N MET A 1 10.97 -7.54 18.65
CA MET A 1 10.17 -7.69 17.42
C MET A 1 10.43 -9.06 16.78
N THR A 2 9.42 -9.91 16.71
CA THR A 2 9.42 -11.21 16.02
C THR A 2 8.50 -11.17 14.80
N PRO A 3 8.68 -12.04 13.78
CA PRO A 3 7.75 -12.10 12.64
C PRO A 3 6.30 -12.35 13.06
N ASP A 4 6.06 -13.19 14.07
CA ASP A 4 4.72 -13.46 14.59
C ASP A 4 4.07 -12.21 15.16
N SER A 5 4.81 -11.42 15.97
CA SER A 5 4.30 -10.15 16.48
C SER A 5 3.95 -9.16 15.37
N VAL A 6 4.68 -9.19 14.24
CA VAL A 6 4.38 -8.38 13.06
C VAL A 6 3.09 -8.89 12.39
N ARG A 7 2.96 -10.20 12.16
CA ARG A 7 1.75 -10.80 11.56
C ARG A 7 0.50 -10.51 12.39
N GLU A 8 0.57 -10.71 13.71
CA GLU A 8 -0.54 -10.47 14.63
C GLU A 8 -0.97 -9.01 14.62
N THR A 9 -0.01 -8.08 14.69
CA THR A 9 -0.29 -6.64 14.68
C THR A 9 -0.92 -6.23 13.34
N VAL A 10 -0.33 -6.67 12.22
CA VAL A 10 -0.85 -6.39 10.88
C VAL A 10 -2.25 -6.99 10.70
N ALA A 11 -2.50 -8.22 11.16
CA ALA A 11 -3.83 -8.82 11.09
C ALA A 11 -4.87 -8.00 11.88
N LYS A 12 -4.50 -7.53 13.09
CA LYS A 12 -5.39 -6.75 13.95
C LYS A 12 -5.73 -5.39 13.35
N GLN A 13 -4.73 -4.57 13.01
CA GLN A 13 -4.93 -3.16 12.65
C GLN A 13 -4.49 -2.77 11.23
N GLY A 14 -3.98 -3.72 10.45
CA GLY A 14 -3.63 -3.54 9.04
C GLY A 14 -2.19 -3.10 8.81
N TYR A 15 -1.49 -2.66 9.85
CA TYR A 15 -0.08 -2.26 9.76
C TYR A 15 0.67 -2.50 11.07
N PHE A 16 1.99 -2.59 10.96
CA PHE A 16 2.95 -2.66 12.06
C PHE A 16 4.02 -1.58 11.86
N LEU A 17 4.31 -0.81 12.91
CA LEU A 17 5.43 0.13 12.96
C LEU A 17 6.36 -0.28 14.10
N SER A 18 7.66 -0.38 13.82
CA SER A 18 8.65 -0.70 14.85
C SER A 18 8.77 0.41 15.89
N GLU A 19 8.77 0.05 17.18
CA GLU A 19 8.98 0.98 18.30
C GLU A 19 10.42 1.51 18.38
N ALA A 20 11.39 0.69 17.95
CA ALA A 20 12.82 1.01 17.97
C ALA A 20 13.42 0.92 16.56
N PRO A 21 14.52 1.64 16.28
CA PRO A 21 15.25 1.53 15.02
C PRO A 21 15.65 0.09 14.69
N VAL A 22 15.44 -0.31 13.44
CA VAL A 22 15.73 -1.64 12.91
C VAL A 22 16.90 -1.55 11.94
N ALA A 23 17.94 -2.35 12.15
CA ALA A 23 19.04 -2.47 11.21
C ALA A 23 18.62 -3.21 9.93
N LEU A 24 19.27 -2.91 8.80
CA LEU A 24 18.99 -3.53 7.50
C LEU A 24 19.01 -5.07 7.53
N ALA A 25 19.97 -5.67 8.23
CA ALA A 25 20.04 -7.12 8.38
C ALA A 25 18.79 -7.69 9.06
N ARG A 26 18.29 -7.03 10.12
CA ARG A 26 17.09 -7.46 10.83
C ARG A 26 15.82 -7.22 9.99
N PHE A 27 15.72 -6.09 9.30
CA PHE A 27 14.64 -5.82 8.35
C PHE A 27 14.53 -6.93 7.30
N THR A 28 15.66 -7.32 6.71
CA THR A 28 15.71 -8.35 5.67
C THR A 28 15.30 -9.71 6.22
N ALA A 29 15.83 -10.09 7.38
CA ALA A 29 15.48 -11.36 8.04
C ALA A 29 13.98 -11.44 8.34
N VAL A 30 13.41 -10.41 8.97
CA VAL A 30 11.99 -10.37 9.32
C VAL A 30 11.12 -10.46 8.07
N CYS A 31 11.44 -9.71 7.01
CA CYS A 31 10.66 -9.77 5.77
C CYS A 31 10.73 -11.14 5.09
N ALA A 32 11.87 -11.83 5.14
CA ALA A 32 12.01 -13.18 4.59
C ALA A 32 11.20 -14.22 5.39
N GLU A 33 11.08 -14.04 6.70
CA GLU A 33 10.24 -14.87 7.57
C GLU A 33 8.73 -14.57 7.42
N LEU A 34 8.37 -13.36 6.96
CA LEU A 34 6.99 -13.01 6.59
C LEU A 34 6.54 -13.67 5.28
N GLY A 35 7.47 -14.05 4.41
CA GLY A 35 7.19 -14.78 3.18
C GLY A 35 8.21 -14.50 2.08
N PRO A 36 8.04 -15.10 0.88
CA PRO A 36 8.93 -14.86 -0.25
C PRO A 36 8.92 -13.39 -0.67
N ILE A 37 10.11 -12.77 -0.68
CA ILE A 37 10.31 -11.40 -1.17
C ILE A 37 10.30 -11.44 -2.71
N GLY A 38 9.21 -10.98 -3.32
CA GLY A 38 9.02 -10.98 -4.76
C GLY A 38 9.67 -9.80 -5.48
N HIS A 39 9.83 -8.66 -4.79
CA HIS A 39 10.44 -7.47 -5.38
C HIS A 39 11.11 -6.60 -4.31
N ARG A 40 12.23 -5.99 -4.68
CA ARG A 40 12.99 -5.05 -3.84
C ARG A 40 13.14 -3.74 -4.59
N THR A 41 12.91 -2.63 -3.92
CA THR A 41 13.04 -1.31 -4.55
C THR A 41 13.65 -0.36 -3.55
N GLU A 42 14.70 0.33 -3.97
CA GLU A 42 15.09 1.55 -3.30
C GLU A 42 14.27 2.72 -3.87
N ILE A 43 13.66 3.48 -2.97
CA ILE A 43 12.82 4.63 -3.28
C ILE A 43 13.58 5.87 -2.83
N ARG A 44 13.94 6.70 -3.79
CA ARG A 44 14.52 8.03 -3.62
C ARG A 44 13.92 8.98 -4.64
N VAL A 45 13.99 10.28 -4.38
CA VAL A 45 13.57 11.28 -5.36
C VAL A 45 14.56 11.30 -6.52
N GLU A 46 14.04 11.29 -7.74
CA GLU A 46 14.85 11.34 -8.96
C GLU A 46 14.32 12.43 -9.89
N PRO A 47 15.16 13.39 -10.32
CA PRO A 47 14.77 14.40 -11.30
C PRO A 47 14.27 13.75 -12.60
N GLY A 48 13.09 14.18 -13.07
CA GLY A 48 12.49 13.69 -14.31
C GLY A 48 11.88 12.29 -14.23
N ALA A 49 11.79 11.67 -13.04
CA ALA A 49 11.20 10.36 -12.90
C ALA A 49 9.70 10.35 -13.27
N THR A 50 9.31 9.35 -14.06
CA THR A 50 7.90 9.10 -14.43
C THR A 50 7.16 8.28 -13.38
N SER A 51 7.90 7.53 -12.55
CA SER A 51 7.33 6.72 -11.49
C SER A 51 6.88 7.58 -10.31
N TYR A 52 5.61 7.46 -9.92
CA TYR A 52 4.99 8.26 -8.86
C TYR A 52 5.79 8.29 -7.56
N PHE A 53 6.30 7.14 -7.10
CA PHE A 53 7.03 7.01 -5.84
C PHE A 53 8.43 7.66 -5.85
N ARG A 54 8.95 8.05 -7.02
CA ARG A 54 10.25 8.74 -7.17
C ARG A 54 10.11 10.27 -7.36
N ARG A 55 8.89 10.80 -7.31
CA ARG A 55 8.61 12.24 -7.41
C ARG A 55 8.40 12.87 -6.04
N LYS A 56 8.52 14.19 -5.97
CA LYS A 56 8.23 14.98 -4.75
C LYS A 56 6.74 15.18 -4.50
N ASP A 57 5.92 15.12 -5.54
CA ASP A 57 4.46 15.32 -5.43
C ASP A 57 3.80 14.35 -4.46
N MET A 58 2.63 14.71 -3.92
CA MET A 58 1.80 13.80 -3.15
C MET A 58 1.56 12.49 -3.92
N LEU A 59 1.67 11.36 -3.22
CA LEU A 59 1.38 10.03 -3.75
C LEU A 59 -0.02 9.62 -3.29
N PRO A 60 -1.01 9.55 -4.20
CA PRO A 60 -2.38 9.23 -3.80
C PRO A 60 -2.47 7.82 -3.22
N TYR A 61 -3.57 7.57 -2.54
CA TYR A 61 -3.84 6.25 -1.99
C TYR A 61 -3.85 5.18 -3.07
N HIS A 62 -3.14 4.09 -2.79
CA HIS A 62 -3.09 2.91 -3.63
C HIS A 62 -2.71 1.68 -2.80
N THR A 63 -2.87 0.52 -3.43
CA THR A 63 -2.19 -0.73 -3.10
C THR A 63 -1.06 -0.90 -4.12
N ASP A 64 0.03 -1.53 -3.71
CA ASP A 64 1.10 -1.95 -4.61
C ASP A 64 0.67 -3.20 -5.41
N SER A 65 1.62 -3.91 -6.03
CA SER A 65 1.36 -5.13 -6.82
C SER A 65 0.33 -6.05 -6.13
N PRO A 66 -0.67 -6.53 -6.88
CA PRO A 66 -1.68 -7.44 -6.32
C PRO A 66 -1.06 -8.77 -5.86
N MET A 67 0.16 -9.11 -6.29
CA MET A 67 0.87 -10.31 -5.87
C MET A 67 1.57 -10.15 -4.51
N ALA A 68 1.66 -8.93 -3.97
CA ALA A 68 2.14 -8.69 -2.62
C ALA A 68 0.99 -8.80 -1.62
N ARG A 69 1.12 -9.65 -0.59
CA ARG A 69 0.27 -9.57 0.61
C ARG A 69 0.76 -8.48 1.54
N TYR A 70 2.06 -8.44 1.82
CA TYR A 70 2.65 -7.38 2.62
C TYR A 70 3.54 -6.48 1.78
N VAL A 71 3.53 -5.21 2.14
CA VAL A 71 4.55 -4.26 1.70
C VAL A 71 5.26 -3.76 2.94
N ALA A 72 6.59 -3.81 2.90
CA ALA A 72 7.43 -3.41 4.01
C ALA A 72 8.40 -2.31 3.58
N TRP A 73 8.58 -1.30 4.41
CA TRP A 73 9.55 -0.24 4.23
C TRP A 73 10.52 -0.17 5.40
N LEU A 74 11.82 -0.06 5.10
CA LEU A 74 12.82 0.44 6.03
C LEU A 74 13.22 1.86 5.62
N CYS A 75 13.12 2.80 6.55
CA CYS A 75 13.61 4.15 6.32
C CYS A 75 15.13 4.20 6.55
N VAL A 76 15.87 4.58 5.51
CA VAL A 76 17.33 4.77 5.57
C VAL A 76 17.64 6.23 5.86
N ALA A 77 16.96 7.14 5.17
CA ALA A 77 17.07 8.57 5.36
C ALA A 77 15.69 9.23 5.18
N GLN A 78 15.47 10.33 5.90
CA GLN A 78 14.26 11.13 5.84
C GLN A 78 14.65 12.60 6.02
N GLN A 79 14.00 13.46 5.24
CA GLN A 79 14.04 14.91 5.38
C GLN A 79 13.39 15.41 6.69
N GLU A 80 13.56 16.68 7.05
CA GLU A 80 13.02 17.22 8.31
C GLU A 80 11.48 17.30 8.35
N SER A 81 10.84 17.62 7.21
CA SER A 81 9.40 17.89 7.12
C SER A 81 8.76 17.31 5.85
N GLY A 82 7.48 16.96 5.94
CA GLY A 82 6.70 16.38 4.85
C GLY A 82 7.06 14.92 4.55
N GLY A 83 6.29 14.29 3.66
CA GLY A 83 6.52 12.90 3.26
C GLY A 83 6.03 11.86 4.26
N GLU A 84 5.13 12.23 5.17
CA GLU A 84 4.43 11.31 6.03
C GLU A 84 3.74 10.24 5.17
N MET A 85 3.89 8.99 5.60
CA MET A 85 3.11 7.89 5.04
C MET A 85 1.68 8.06 5.51
N ARG A 86 0.72 8.05 4.58
CA ARG A 86 -0.71 8.03 4.89
C ARG A 86 -1.21 6.61 4.73
N LEU A 87 -1.89 6.08 5.74
CA LEU A 87 -2.51 4.77 5.70
C LEU A 87 -4.02 4.90 5.93
N LYS A 88 -4.81 4.09 5.22
CA LYS A 88 -6.26 4.03 5.40
C LYS A 88 -6.73 2.57 5.38
N ASP A 89 -7.40 2.14 6.45
CA ASP A 89 -8.03 0.82 6.53
C ASP A 89 -9.33 0.83 5.74
N THR A 90 -9.44 -0.03 4.73
CA THR A 90 -10.62 -0.06 3.85
C THR A 90 -11.72 -0.99 4.34
N ARG A 91 -11.50 -1.81 5.37
CA ARG A 91 -12.56 -2.72 5.87
C ARG A 91 -13.82 -1.96 6.27
N PRO A 92 -13.77 -0.88 7.07
CA PRO A 92 -14.98 -0.15 7.46
C PRO A 92 -15.74 0.43 6.26
N ILE A 93 -15.02 0.80 5.20
CA ILE A 93 -15.62 1.32 3.96
C ILE A 93 -16.48 0.24 3.29
N PHE A 94 -15.94 -0.98 3.16
CA PHE A 94 -16.64 -2.08 2.48
C PHE A 94 -17.70 -2.74 3.35
N ASP A 95 -17.49 -2.83 4.65
CA ASP A 95 -18.46 -3.39 5.60
C ASP A 95 -19.75 -2.54 5.64
N ALA A 96 -19.60 -1.21 5.59
CA ALA A 96 -20.74 -0.28 5.59
C ALA A 96 -21.40 -0.10 4.21
N ALA A 97 -20.75 -0.54 3.11
CA ALA A 97 -21.24 -0.31 1.76
C ALA A 97 -22.52 -1.13 1.44
N PRO A 98 -23.42 -0.63 0.59
CA PRO A 98 -24.45 -1.46 -0.04
C PRO A 98 -23.85 -2.55 -0.94
N ALA A 99 -24.48 -3.73 -0.99
CA ALA A 99 -24.03 -4.84 -1.82
C ALA A 99 -23.86 -4.45 -3.30
N ALA A 100 -24.80 -3.66 -3.84
CA ALA A 100 -24.75 -3.18 -5.22
C ALA A 100 -23.48 -2.36 -5.53
N GLN A 101 -22.96 -1.58 -4.57
CA GLN A 101 -21.72 -0.81 -4.76
C GLN A 101 -20.50 -1.72 -4.73
N ARG A 102 -20.47 -2.70 -3.82
CA ARG A 102 -19.40 -3.72 -3.77
C ARG A 102 -19.37 -4.57 -5.03
N ASP A 103 -20.53 -5.01 -5.49
CA ASP A 103 -20.67 -5.78 -6.73
C ASP A 103 -20.23 -4.99 -7.95
N ALA A 104 -20.44 -3.67 -7.95
CA ALA A 104 -19.90 -2.80 -8.98
C ALA A 104 -18.36 -2.80 -8.97
N LEU A 105 -17.72 -2.66 -7.80
CA LEU A 105 -16.25 -2.75 -7.70
C LEU A 105 -15.68 -4.14 -8.04
N ARG A 106 -16.43 -5.22 -7.82
CA ARG A 106 -16.06 -6.58 -8.27
C ARG A 106 -16.03 -6.71 -9.80
N ARG A 107 -16.79 -5.86 -10.50
CA ARG A 107 -16.79 -5.78 -11.98
C ARG A 107 -15.80 -4.76 -12.51
N THR A 108 -15.52 -3.69 -11.76
CA THR A 108 -14.48 -2.72 -12.10
C THR A 108 -13.09 -3.36 -12.05
N LYS A 109 -12.28 -3.09 -13.08
CA LYS A 109 -10.95 -3.67 -13.23
C LYS A 109 -9.86 -2.65 -12.90
N ALA A 110 -8.83 -3.11 -12.20
CA ALA A 110 -7.56 -2.42 -12.09
C ALA A 110 -6.49 -3.21 -12.84
N ARG A 111 -5.77 -2.54 -13.73
CA ARG A 111 -4.63 -3.12 -14.43
C ARG A 111 -3.42 -3.15 -13.52
N PHE A 112 -2.46 -4.00 -13.86
CA PHE A 112 -1.13 -3.98 -13.27
C PHE A 112 -0.10 -4.29 -14.34
N PRO A 113 1.06 -3.62 -14.31
CA PRO A 113 2.12 -3.87 -15.27
C PRO A 113 2.80 -5.21 -15.00
N LYS A 114 3.57 -5.68 -15.98
CA LYS A 114 4.54 -6.77 -15.78
C LYS A 114 5.60 -6.32 -14.78
N ILE A 115 5.99 -7.23 -13.90
CA ILE A 115 7.12 -7.07 -13.00
C ILE A 115 8.04 -8.28 -13.18
N ASP A 116 9.22 -8.05 -13.74
CA ASP A 116 10.17 -9.10 -14.07
C ASP A 116 10.53 -9.94 -12.83
N GLY A 117 10.51 -11.25 -13.00
CA GLY A 117 10.73 -12.21 -11.92
C GLY A 117 9.57 -12.36 -10.92
N MET A 118 8.46 -11.62 -11.08
CA MET A 118 7.32 -11.68 -10.17
C MET A 118 6.01 -12.10 -10.85
N HIS A 119 5.56 -11.37 -11.88
CA HIS A 119 4.33 -11.68 -12.63
C HIS A 119 4.25 -10.95 -13.98
N GLU A 120 3.47 -11.50 -14.91
CA GLU A 120 3.11 -10.83 -16.17
C GLU A 120 2.11 -9.68 -15.94
N ALA A 121 1.90 -8.84 -16.96
CA ALA A 121 0.89 -7.80 -16.94
C ALA A 121 -0.53 -8.40 -16.95
N GLY A 122 -1.50 -7.71 -16.36
CA GLY A 122 -2.87 -8.18 -16.35
C GLY A 122 -3.86 -7.20 -15.70
N SER A 123 -5.03 -7.72 -15.35
CA SER A 123 -6.08 -6.98 -14.66
C SER A 123 -6.76 -7.85 -13.60
N LEU A 124 -7.16 -7.26 -12.48
CA LEU A 124 -7.96 -7.91 -11.44
C LEU A 124 -9.16 -7.01 -11.08
N PRO A 125 -10.23 -7.57 -10.48
CA PRO A 125 -11.25 -6.77 -9.83
C PRO A 125 -10.66 -5.77 -8.83
N VAL A 126 -11.23 -4.57 -8.75
CA VAL A 126 -10.83 -3.60 -7.72
C VAL A 126 -11.12 -4.16 -6.34
N LEU A 127 -12.29 -4.78 -6.16
CA LEU A 127 -12.67 -5.47 -4.93
C LEU A 127 -12.84 -6.96 -5.19
N ASP A 128 -12.28 -7.78 -4.32
CA ASP A 128 -12.46 -9.23 -4.26
C ASP A 128 -12.76 -9.66 -2.80
N GLY A 129 -13.21 -10.90 -2.62
CA GLY A 129 -13.59 -11.43 -1.31
C GLY A 129 -14.95 -10.94 -0.81
N ASP A 130 -15.18 -11.15 0.49
CA ASP A 130 -16.44 -10.88 1.20
C ASP A 130 -16.18 -10.66 2.71
N ALA A 131 -17.25 -10.42 3.47
CA ALA A 131 -17.16 -10.16 4.91
C ALA A 131 -16.70 -11.38 5.73
N GLU A 132 -16.90 -12.62 5.23
CA GLU A 132 -16.50 -13.85 5.92
C GLU A 132 -15.03 -14.18 5.64
N ARG A 133 -14.61 -14.04 4.37
CA ARG A 133 -13.25 -14.37 3.89
C ARG A 133 -12.26 -13.22 4.02
N GLY A 134 -12.78 -12.02 4.26
CA GLY A 134 -12.04 -10.77 4.23
C GLY A 134 -12.03 -10.13 2.84
N TRP A 135 -12.18 -8.81 2.81
CA TRP A 135 -12.06 -8.00 1.61
C TRP A 135 -10.61 -7.97 1.14
N ARG A 136 -10.43 -8.05 -0.19
CA ARG A 136 -9.15 -7.81 -0.86
C ARG A 136 -9.30 -6.67 -1.86
N LEU A 137 -8.45 -5.67 -1.73
CA LEU A 137 -8.38 -4.50 -2.59
C LEU A 137 -7.23 -4.62 -3.58
N ASN A 138 -7.49 -4.29 -4.85
CA ASN A 138 -6.48 -4.06 -5.87
C ASN A 138 -6.77 -2.69 -6.48
N TYR A 139 -6.07 -1.65 -6.02
CA TYR A 139 -6.46 -0.29 -6.36
C TYR A 139 -5.26 0.62 -6.51
N ALA A 140 -5.12 1.23 -7.67
CA ALA A 140 -4.35 2.44 -7.85
C ALA A 140 -5.14 3.29 -8.84
N PRO A 141 -5.46 4.57 -8.53
CA PRO A 141 -6.42 5.33 -9.33
C PRO A 141 -5.99 5.48 -10.78
N TRP A 142 -4.68 5.56 -11.04
CA TRP A 142 -4.10 5.63 -12.39
C TRP A 142 -4.10 4.29 -13.16
N LEU A 143 -4.50 3.17 -12.53
CA LEU A 143 -4.58 1.85 -13.17
C LEU A 143 -6.00 1.33 -13.34
N VAL A 144 -7.01 2.06 -12.83
CA VAL A 144 -8.42 1.67 -12.98
C VAL A 144 -8.87 1.83 -14.42
N GLU A 145 -9.53 0.80 -14.96
CA GLU A 145 -10.05 0.81 -16.32
C GLU A 145 -11.34 1.61 -16.39
N THR A 146 -11.28 2.79 -17.01
CA THR A 146 -12.41 3.71 -17.11
C THR A 146 -13.64 3.08 -17.76
N GLY A 147 -13.46 2.22 -18.76
CA GLY A 147 -14.56 1.49 -19.42
C GLY A 147 -15.27 0.46 -18.53
N SER A 148 -14.70 0.11 -17.37
CA SER A 148 -15.29 -0.81 -16.40
C SER A 148 -15.99 -0.12 -15.22
N LEU A 149 -15.97 1.22 -15.21
CA LEU A 149 -16.65 2.02 -14.19
C LEU A 149 -18.16 2.04 -14.44
N SER A 150 -18.92 2.06 -13.35
CA SER A 150 -20.36 2.28 -13.37
C SER A 150 -20.75 3.29 -12.31
N ALA A 151 -21.89 3.96 -12.47
CA ALA A 151 -22.38 4.93 -11.49
C ALA A 151 -22.49 4.33 -10.07
N SER A 152 -22.79 3.03 -9.97
CA SER A 152 -22.91 2.32 -8.69
C SER A 152 -21.60 2.20 -7.91
N CYS A 153 -20.42 2.24 -8.56
CA CYS A 153 -19.14 2.19 -7.84
C CYS A 153 -18.62 3.58 -7.41
N ALA A 154 -19.18 4.66 -7.95
CA ALA A 154 -18.66 6.03 -7.74
C ALA A 154 -18.53 6.42 -6.25
N PRO A 155 -19.48 6.10 -5.35
CA PRO A 155 -19.32 6.43 -3.93
C PRO A 155 -18.13 5.74 -3.27
N LEU A 156 -17.89 4.46 -3.58
CA LEU A 156 -16.74 3.74 -3.03
C LEU A 156 -15.43 4.23 -3.66
N MET A 157 -15.40 4.49 -4.96
CA MET A 157 -14.23 5.09 -5.61
C MET A 157 -13.85 6.41 -4.94
N ALA A 158 -14.81 7.30 -4.71
CA ALA A 158 -14.58 8.55 -4.00
C ALA A 158 -14.04 8.34 -2.57
N ALA A 159 -14.57 7.38 -1.83
CA ALA A 159 -14.09 7.05 -0.48
C ALA A 159 -12.65 6.50 -0.47
N LEU A 160 -12.27 5.73 -1.50
CA LEU A 160 -10.89 5.25 -1.68
C LEU A 160 -9.94 6.42 -2.02
N ASP A 161 -10.36 7.30 -2.94
CA ASP A 161 -9.59 8.46 -3.43
C ASP A 161 -9.41 9.57 -2.39
N GLU A 162 -10.34 9.74 -1.45
CA GLU A 162 -10.34 10.86 -0.51
C GLU A 162 -9.05 10.93 0.34
N PHE A 163 -8.20 11.92 0.13
CA PHE A 163 -6.87 12.01 0.75
C PHE A 163 -6.73 13.27 1.62
N PRO A 164 -6.33 13.17 2.91
CA PRO A 164 -6.07 11.93 3.65
C PRO A 164 -7.35 11.15 3.99
N GLY A 165 -8.52 11.79 3.94
CA GLY A 165 -9.83 11.19 4.22
C GLY A 165 -10.05 10.77 5.69
N PRO A 166 -11.26 10.32 6.05
CA PRO A 166 -11.58 9.85 7.39
C PRO A 166 -10.76 8.64 7.82
N ALA A 167 -10.47 8.56 9.12
CA ALA A 167 -9.72 7.45 9.75
C ALA A 167 -8.32 7.17 9.16
N SER A 168 -7.73 8.16 8.47
CA SER A 168 -6.35 8.10 8.02
C SER A 168 -5.38 8.14 9.19
N VAL A 169 -4.34 7.31 9.12
CA VAL A 169 -3.19 7.36 10.02
C VAL A 169 -2.03 8.02 9.28
N ALA A 170 -1.44 9.04 9.89
CA ALA A 170 -0.21 9.66 9.43
C ALA A 170 0.99 9.06 10.18
N ILE A 171 2.01 8.62 9.45
CA ILE A 171 3.23 8.06 10.02
C ILE A 171 4.44 8.82 9.46
N ALA A 172 5.10 9.57 10.33
CA ALA A 172 6.41 10.14 10.06
C ALA A 172 7.49 9.07 10.29
N LEU A 173 7.95 8.43 9.20
CA LEU A 173 9.06 7.48 9.29
C LEU A 173 10.36 8.22 9.62
N ARG A 174 11.14 7.69 10.56
CA ARG A 174 12.47 8.17 10.92
C ARG A 174 13.52 7.15 10.45
N PRO A 175 14.79 7.53 10.30
CA PRO A 175 15.86 6.57 10.01
C PRO A 175 15.82 5.38 10.97
N GLY A 176 15.81 4.17 10.41
CA GLY A 176 15.64 2.90 11.12
C GLY A 176 14.19 2.47 11.36
N SER A 177 13.17 3.30 11.10
CA SER A 177 11.77 2.86 11.20
C SER A 177 11.48 1.75 10.19
N LEU A 178 10.90 0.65 10.67
CA LEU A 178 10.30 -0.41 9.87
C LEU A 178 8.77 -0.26 9.91
N LEU A 179 8.16 -0.12 8.73
CA LEU A 179 6.71 -0.17 8.54
C LEU A 179 6.35 -1.37 7.69
N VAL A 180 5.38 -2.19 8.12
CA VAL A 180 4.81 -3.29 7.34
C VAL A 180 3.29 -3.09 7.26
N ILE A 181 2.70 -3.22 6.09
CA ILE A 181 1.23 -3.13 5.91
C ILE A 181 0.69 -4.41 5.27
N ASP A 182 -0.58 -4.71 5.53
CA ASP A 182 -1.38 -5.60 4.70
C ASP A 182 -1.79 -4.84 3.43
N ASN A 183 -1.12 -5.12 2.32
CA ASN A 183 -1.34 -4.46 1.03
C ASN A 183 -2.69 -4.80 0.40
N ARG A 184 -3.37 -5.85 0.86
CA ARG A 184 -4.70 -6.24 0.36
C ARG A 184 -5.83 -5.53 1.08
N ARG A 185 -5.52 -4.84 2.18
CA ARG A 185 -6.48 -4.17 3.06
C ARG A 185 -6.20 -2.68 3.23
N MET A 186 -4.94 -2.32 3.36
CA MET A 186 -4.54 -0.95 3.62
C MET A 186 -4.27 -0.25 2.30
N LEU A 187 -4.96 0.87 2.09
CA LEU A 187 -4.46 1.88 1.19
C LEU A 187 -3.26 2.56 1.85
N HIS A 188 -2.24 2.83 1.05
CA HIS A 188 -1.14 3.67 1.45
C HIS A 188 -0.88 4.76 0.42
N GLY A 189 -0.43 5.90 0.91
CA GLY A 189 -0.05 7.06 0.13
C GLY A 189 1.02 7.83 0.87
N ARG A 190 1.34 9.02 0.39
CA ARG A 190 2.36 9.86 0.99
C ARG A 190 2.03 11.31 0.73
N ASP A 191 2.21 12.15 1.73
CA ASP A 191 2.20 13.60 1.52
C ASP A 191 3.32 14.02 0.56
N ALA A 192 3.24 15.26 0.07
CA ALA A 192 4.32 15.82 -0.73
C ALA A 192 5.63 15.87 0.09
N LEU A 193 6.75 15.72 -0.60
CA LEU A 193 8.08 15.88 -0.02
C LEU A 193 8.50 17.34 -0.12
N GLU A 194 9.09 17.88 0.95
CA GLU A 194 9.68 19.23 0.94
C GLU A 194 11.14 19.22 0.43
N GLY A 195 11.79 18.05 0.44
CA GLY A 195 13.18 17.84 0.00
C GLY A 195 13.35 16.57 -0.87
N ASP A 196 14.59 16.11 -1.01
CA ASP A 196 14.98 14.92 -1.78
C ASP A 196 15.86 13.92 -1.01
N GLU A 197 16.12 14.19 0.27
CA GLU A 197 16.99 13.37 1.14
C GLU A 197 16.35 12.04 1.58
N ARG A 198 15.09 11.79 1.19
CA ARG A 198 14.35 10.60 1.60
C ARG A 198 14.82 9.37 0.83
N ILE A 199 15.24 8.35 1.58
CA ILE A 199 15.60 7.03 1.06
C ILE A 199 14.85 5.96 1.85
N LEU A 200 14.00 5.19 1.15
CA LEU A 200 13.34 4.00 1.69
C LEU A 200 13.77 2.74 0.93
N LEU A 201 13.91 1.64 1.64
CA LEU A 201 13.97 0.31 1.05
C LEU A 201 12.60 -0.34 1.16
N ARG A 202 11.98 -0.70 0.03
CA ARG A 202 10.66 -1.32 -0.04
C ARG A 202 10.74 -2.76 -0.52
N PHE A 203 10.15 -3.69 0.23
CA PHE A 203 9.97 -5.08 -0.17
C PHE A 203 8.49 -5.41 -0.40
N TRP A 204 8.21 -6.15 -1.47
CA TRP A 204 6.92 -6.79 -1.73
C TRP A 204 7.01 -8.27 -1.33
N ILE A 205 6.11 -8.71 -0.45
CA ILE A 205 6.13 -10.04 0.18
C ILE A 205 4.85 -10.78 -0.19
N ARG A 206 4.94 -12.02 -0.71
CA ARG A 206 3.82 -12.69 -1.42
C ARG A 206 2.82 -13.46 -0.54
N ASP A 207 3.24 -13.95 0.62
CA ASP A 207 2.49 -14.91 1.46
C ASP A 207 1.44 -14.24 2.32
#